data_AF-A0A0S8ACM9-F1
#
_entry.id   AF-A0A0S8ACM9-F1
#
_cell.length_a   1.000
_cell.length_b   1.000
_cell.length_c   1.000
_cell.angle_alpha   90.00
_cell.angle_beta   90.00
_cell.angle_gamma   90.00
#
_symmetry.space_group_name_H-M   'P 1'
#
loop_
_entity.id
_entity.type
_entity.pdbx_description
1 polymer ?
#
loop_
_entity_poly.entity_id
_entity_poly.type
_entity_poly.pdbx_seq_one_letter_code
_entity_poly.pdbx_strand_id
1 'polypeptide(L)'
;MKTEALLENEFHHDGRGPELQRTVWVHNGVILKGFEYYNPEDVYEEENIKHLELIGLEAYSMAGEEVHGNILAAGESRAAVLKVENSPWLKQFNPSHLDQCDHYQIMFYDEIYDVICKEIKAGKGRLTDGGV
;
A
#
# COMPACT_ATOMS: atom_id res chain seq x y z
N MET A 1 -14.94 11.91 -0.09
CA MET A 1 -13.89 11.76 0.94
C MET A 1 -12.67 12.52 0.42
N LYS A 2 -11.91 13.23 1.25
CA LYS A 2 -10.70 13.93 0.78
C LYS A 2 -9.54 12.95 0.83
N THR A 3 -8.77 12.88 -0.24
CA THR A 3 -7.61 12.01 -0.37
C THR A 3 -6.39 12.83 -0.75
N GLU A 4 -5.22 12.33 -0.37
CA GLU A 4 -3.92 12.86 -0.77
C GLU A 4 -3.17 11.75 -1.51
N ALA A 5 -2.75 12.05 -2.74
CA ALA A 5 -1.97 11.14 -3.57
C ALA A 5 -0.51 11.12 -3.11
N LEU A 6 0.02 9.93 -2.87
CA LEU A 6 1.39 9.73 -2.37
C LEU A 6 2.24 8.94 -3.37
N LEU A 7 3.55 9.18 -3.32
CA LEU A 7 4.56 8.43 -4.06
C LEU A 7 4.32 8.41 -5.60
N GLU A 8 3.74 9.49 -6.15
CA GLU A 8 3.43 9.59 -7.59
C GLU A 8 4.65 9.40 -8.51
N ASN A 9 5.87 9.67 -8.01
CA ASN A 9 7.11 9.49 -8.78
C ASN A 9 7.59 8.02 -8.83
N GLU A 10 7.08 7.17 -7.92
CA GLU A 10 7.45 5.76 -7.81
C GLU A 10 6.57 4.89 -8.71
N PHE A 11 5.34 5.35 -8.98
CA PHE A 11 4.35 4.66 -9.78
C PHE A 11 4.21 5.25 -11.17
N HIS A 12 4.13 4.35 -12.14
CA HIS A 12 4.11 4.70 -13.54
C HIS A 12 2.86 4.04 -14.11
N HIS A 13 2.07 4.84 -14.82
CA HIS A 13 0.78 4.54 -15.46
C HIS A 13 -0.55 4.67 -14.65
N ASP A 14 -1.55 5.16 -15.40
CA ASP A 14 -3.04 5.08 -15.35
C ASP A 14 -3.84 5.07 -14.03
N GLY A 15 -3.19 5.17 -12.87
CA GLY A 15 -3.87 5.23 -11.57
C GLY A 15 -4.48 3.90 -11.12
N ARG A 16 -4.28 2.80 -11.87
CA ARG A 16 -4.65 1.43 -11.47
C ARG A 16 -3.60 0.77 -10.59
N GLY A 17 -2.41 1.36 -10.53
CA GLY A 17 -1.30 0.88 -9.72
C GLY A 17 -0.50 -0.24 -10.40
N PRO A 18 0.61 -0.64 -9.78
CA PRO A 18 1.55 -1.58 -10.38
C PRO A 18 1.09 -3.04 -10.23
N GLU A 19 1.80 -3.96 -10.87
CA GLU A 19 1.56 -5.39 -10.74
C GLU A 19 2.13 -5.93 -9.43
N LEU A 20 1.25 -6.42 -8.55
CA LEU A 20 1.67 -7.06 -7.30
C LEU A 20 2.36 -8.40 -7.60
N GLN A 21 3.61 -8.52 -7.15
CA GLN A 21 4.37 -9.77 -7.26
C GLN A 21 4.29 -10.59 -5.97
N ARG A 22 4.39 -9.91 -4.82
CA ARG A 22 4.45 -10.61 -3.54
C ARG A 22 4.00 -9.73 -2.39
N THR A 23 3.09 -10.24 -1.58
CA THR A 23 2.87 -9.74 -0.21
C THR A 23 3.96 -10.32 0.70
N VAL A 24 4.68 -9.46 1.42
CA VAL A 24 5.80 -9.87 2.27
C VAL A 24 5.34 -9.89 3.72
N TRP A 25 5.49 -11.05 4.36
CA TRP A 25 5.09 -11.27 5.74
C TRP A 25 6.32 -11.62 6.59
N VAL A 26 6.38 -11.07 7.80
CA VAL A 26 7.41 -11.37 8.80
C VAL A 26 6.78 -11.99 10.05
N HIS A 27 7.62 -12.39 11.01
CA HIS A 27 7.17 -13.11 12.21
C HIS A 27 6.34 -14.35 11.85
N ASN A 28 6.86 -15.20 10.97
CA ASN A 28 6.21 -16.45 10.53
C ASN A 28 4.81 -16.24 9.92
N GLY A 29 4.62 -15.17 9.14
CA GLY A 29 3.34 -14.91 8.47
C GLY A 29 2.35 -14.09 9.28
N VAL A 30 2.73 -13.60 10.47
CA VAL A 30 1.80 -12.88 11.37
C VAL A 30 1.71 -11.39 11.03
N ILE A 31 2.81 -10.77 10.63
CA ILE A 31 2.87 -9.33 10.42
C ILE A 31 3.07 -9.06 8.93
N LEU A 32 2.13 -8.35 8.31
CA LEU A 32 2.29 -7.85 6.96
C LEU A 32 3.35 -6.74 6.98
N LYS A 33 4.47 -6.99 6.30
CA LYS A 33 5.60 -6.06 6.22
C LYS A 33 5.46 -5.09 5.07
N GLY A 34 4.86 -5.54 3.96
CA GLY A 34 4.72 -4.73 2.77
C GLY A 34 4.49 -5.55 1.51
N PHE A 35 4.84 -4.95 0.38
CA PHE A 35 4.51 -5.45 -0.95
C PHE A 35 5.69 -5.29 -1.88
N GLU A 36 5.86 -6.25 -2.79
CA GLU A 36 6.81 -6.17 -3.91
C GLU A 36 6.03 -6.13 -5.22
N TYR A 37 6.48 -5.30 -6.15
CA TYR A 37 5.76 -5.03 -7.38
C TYR A 37 6.70 -4.73 -8.55
N TYR A 38 6.15 -4.83 -9.76
CA TYR A 38 6.70 -4.26 -10.99
C TYR A 38 5.78 -3.17 -11.51
N ASN A 39 6.34 -2.06 -11.98
CA ASN A 39 5.55 -1.14 -12.80
C ASN A 39 5.27 -1.79 -14.17
N PRO A 40 4.21 -1.34 -14.87
CA PRO A 40 3.79 -1.95 -16.14
C PRO A 40 4.88 -1.95 -17.24
N GLU A 41 5.81 -0.99 -17.18
CA GLU A 41 6.92 -0.86 -18.12
C GLU A 41 8.19 -1.62 -17.73
N ASP A 42 8.27 -2.16 -16.51
CA ASP A 42 9.47 -2.85 -16.04
C ASP A 42 9.63 -4.20 -16.76
N VAL A 43 10.87 -4.58 -17.08
CA VAL A 43 11.18 -5.95 -17.48
C VAL A 43 11.15 -6.82 -16.23
N TYR A 44 10.45 -7.97 -16.29
CA TYR A 44 10.29 -8.90 -15.17
C TYR A 44 11.58 -9.65 -14.80
N GLU A 45 12.52 -8.90 -14.25
CA GLU A 45 13.82 -9.36 -13.75
C GLU A 45 13.96 -8.97 -12.27
N GLU A 46 14.71 -9.76 -11.49
CA GLU A 46 14.89 -9.54 -10.05
C GLU A 46 15.42 -8.13 -9.72
N GLU A 47 16.26 -7.57 -10.59
CA GLU A 47 16.87 -6.26 -10.41
C GLU A 47 15.88 -5.09 -10.54
N ASN A 48 14.74 -5.32 -11.21
CA ASN A 48 13.71 -4.30 -11.43
C ASN A 48 12.61 -4.32 -10.36
N ILE A 49 12.67 -5.25 -9.41
CA ILE A 49 11.68 -5.33 -8.32
C ILE A 49 11.73 -4.05 -7.49
N LYS A 50 10.55 -3.52 -7.18
CA LYS A 50 10.35 -2.42 -6.25
C LYS A 50 9.52 -2.91 -5.07
N HIS A 51 9.51 -2.15 -3.98
CA HIS A 51 8.69 -2.49 -2.82
C HIS A 51 8.07 -1.29 -2.13
N LEU A 52 7.00 -1.57 -1.39
CA LEU A 52 6.44 -0.70 -0.36
C LEU A 52 6.62 -1.38 0.99
N GLU A 53 7.20 -0.67 1.95
CA GLU A 53 7.33 -1.09 3.35
C GLU A 53 6.30 -0.35 4.21
N LEU A 54 5.54 -1.11 5.02
CA LEU A 54 4.57 -0.58 5.98
C LEU A 54 5.23 -0.45 7.35
N ILE A 55 5.40 0.79 7.81
CA ILE A 55 6.02 1.08 9.11
C ILE A 55 4.95 1.22 10.18
N GLY A 56 5.05 0.42 11.25
CA GLY A 56 4.11 0.46 12.35
C GLY A 56 2.68 0.13 11.92
N LEU A 57 2.51 -1.00 11.21
CA LEU A 57 1.21 -1.50 10.79
C LEU A 57 0.37 -1.92 12.00
N GLU A 58 -0.89 -1.49 12.03
CA GLU A 58 -1.83 -1.74 13.12
C GLU A 58 -3.07 -2.50 12.62
N ALA A 59 -3.51 -2.21 11.38
CA ALA A 59 -4.59 -2.95 10.75
C ALA A 59 -4.41 -2.98 9.22
N TYR A 60 -4.96 -4.01 8.58
CA TYR A 60 -5.11 -4.07 7.14
C TYR A 60 -6.39 -4.81 6.76
N SER A 61 -6.89 -4.52 5.57
CA SER A 61 -7.94 -5.26 4.88
C SER A 61 -7.53 -5.42 3.42
N MET A 62 -7.86 -6.56 2.82
CA MET A 62 -7.64 -6.83 1.40
C MET A 62 -8.96 -7.23 0.75
N ALA A 63 -9.24 -6.64 -0.40
CA ALA A 63 -10.39 -6.96 -1.23
C ALA A 63 -10.05 -6.79 -2.71
N GLY A 64 -10.74 -7.55 -3.57
CA GLY A 64 -10.70 -7.32 -5.01
C GLY A 64 -11.57 -6.12 -5.42
N GLU A 65 -11.28 -5.56 -6.60
CA GLU A 65 -12.01 -4.42 -7.20
C GLU A 65 -13.54 -4.61 -7.16
N GLU A 66 -14.01 -5.80 -7.54
CA GLU A 66 -15.44 -6.11 -7.65
C GLU A 66 -16.21 -6.07 -6.32
N VAL A 67 -15.52 -6.17 -5.17
CA VAL A 67 -16.16 -6.35 -3.85
C VAL A 67 -15.81 -5.27 -2.83
N HIS A 68 -14.78 -4.45 -3.07
CA HIS A 68 -14.34 -3.41 -2.13
C HIS A 68 -15.40 -2.31 -1.91
N GLY A 69 -16.17 -1.98 -2.95
CA GLY A 69 -17.30 -1.04 -2.88
C GLY A 69 -16.97 0.44 -2.65
N ASN A 70 -15.71 0.81 -2.45
CA ASN A 70 -15.25 2.20 -2.28
C ASN A 70 -13.77 2.37 -2.66
N ILE A 71 -13.50 2.27 -3.95
CA ILE A 71 -12.17 2.43 -4.55
C ILE A 71 -11.90 3.91 -4.74
N LEU A 72 -10.75 4.39 -4.26
CA LEU A 72 -10.39 5.80 -4.24
C LEU A 72 -9.54 6.23 -5.44
N ALA A 73 -9.32 5.34 -6.41
CA ALA A 73 -8.49 5.51 -7.60
C ALA A 73 -8.51 6.95 -8.14
N ALA A 74 -7.34 7.59 -8.12
CA ALA A 74 -7.20 8.93 -8.63
C ALA A 74 -7.05 8.84 -10.15
N GLY A 75 -8.17 8.87 -10.89
CA GLY A 75 -8.20 8.67 -12.34
C GLY A 75 -7.35 9.66 -13.19
N GLU A 76 -6.81 10.72 -12.60
CA GLU A 76 -5.85 11.63 -13.24
C GLU A 76 -4.43 11.58 -12.63
N SER A 77 -4.23 10.86 -11.53
CA SER A 77 -2.93 10.71 -10.85
C SER A 77 -2.31 9.36 -11.15
N ARG A 78 -0.98 9.30 -11.09
CA ARG A 78 -0.21 8.05 -11.17
C ARG A 78 -0.10 7.35 -9.83
N ALA A 79 -0.55 7.96 -8.73
CA ALA A 79 -0.44 7.38 -7.41
C ALA A 79 -1.22 6.07 -7.31
N ALA A 80 -0.53 5.02 -6.86
CA ALA A 80 -1.13 3.78 -6.42
C ALA A 80 -1.42 3.78 -4.91
N VAL A 81 -0.99 4.84 -4.19
CA VAL A 81 -1.16 4.98 -2.74
C VAL A 81 -1.91 6.28 -2.45
N LEU A 82 -3.05 6.16 -1.78
CA LEU A 82 -3.90 7.28 -1.42
C LEU A 82 -4.06 7.33 0.10
N LYS A 83 -3.62 8.43 0.71
CA LYS A 83 -3.93 8.71 2.11
C LYS A 83 -5.37 9.20 2.23
N VAL A 84 -6.11 8.62 3.17
CA VAL A 84 -7.51 8.93 3.43
C VAL A 84 -7.64 9.91 4.58
N GLU A 85 -7.89 11.19 4.26
CA GLU A 85 -8.09 12.19 5.29
C GLU A 85 -9.40 11.95 6.04
N ASN A 86 -9.36 12.16 7.37
CA ASN A 86 -10.54 12.02 8.23
C ASN A 86 -11.21 10.64 8.17
N SER A 87 -10.43 9.59 7.87
CA SER A 87 -10.89 8.20 7.71
C SER A 87 -11.89 7.76 8.77
N PRO A 88 -13.13 7.40 8.38
CA PRO A 88 -14.11 6.82 9.30
C PRO A 88 -13.63 5.50 9.90
N TRP A 89 -12.89 4.69 9.13
CA TRP A 89 -12.34 3.42 9.59
C TRP A 89 -11.33 3.63 10.71
N LEU A 90 -10.37 4.55 10.51
CA LEU A 90 -9.40 4.90 11.56
C LEU A 90 -10.11 5.42 12.82
N LYS A 91 -11.12 6.28 12.67
CA LYS A 91 -11.89 6.83 13.81
C LYS A 91 -12.66 5.79 14.61
N GLN A 92 -12.95 4.61 14.05
CA GLN A 92 -13.58 3.50 14.80
C GLN A 92 -12.61 2.89 15.81
N PHE A 93 -11.32 2.87 15.47
CA PHE A 93 -10.28 2.54 16.42
C PHE A 93 -10.04 3.79 17.27
N ASN A 94 -10.67 3.84 18.45
CA ASN A 94 -10.42 4.89 19.45
C ASN A 94 -9.33 4.57 20.51
N PRO A 95 -8.15 4.00 20.18
CA PRO A 95 -7.05 3.90 21.14
C PRO A 95 -5.92 4.91 20.83
N SER A 96 -5.32 5.46 21.90
CA SER A 96 -4.26 6.47 21.82
C SER A 96 -2.96 6.01 21.13
N HIS A 97 -2.74 4.72 20.93
CA HIS A 97 -1.55 4.23 20.24
C HIS A 97 -1.59 4.51 18.72
N LEU A 98 -2.77 4.81 18.16
CA LEU A 98 -2.95 5.11 16.74
C LEU A 98 -2.82 6.59 16.39
N ASP A 99 -2.49 7.47 17.34
CA ASP A 99 -2.35 8.91 17.12
C ASP A 99 -1.29 9.26 16.05
N GLN A 100 -0.39 8.32 15.76
CA GLN A 100 0.65 8.44 14.74
C GLN A 100 0.33 7.69 13.44
N CYS A 101 -0.83 7.05 13.34
CA CYS A 101 -1.22 6.25 12.18
C CYS A 101 -2.17 7.02 11.28
N ASP A 102 -2.07 6.70 9.99
CA ASP A 102 -2.97 7.17 8.95
C ASP A 102 -3.61 5.96 8.26
N HIS A 103 -4.75 6.21 7.62
CA HIS A 103 -5.37 5.23 6.72
C HIS A 103 -4.89 5.48 5.29
N TYR A 104 -4.41 4.43 4.64
CA TYR A 104 -4.03 4.45 3.24
C TYR A 104 -4.79 3.37 2.46
N GLN A 105 -5.18 3.68 1.24
CA GLN A 105 -5.60 2.69 0.26
C GLN A 105 -4.48 2.52 -0.77
N ILE A 106 -4.03 1.29 -0.94
CA ILE A 106 -2.99 0.89 -1.88
C ILE A 106 -3.65 0.03 -2.96
N MET A 107 -3.41 0.35 -4.22
CA MET A 107 -3.97 -0.34 -5.37
C MET A 107 -2.86 -1.06 -6.14
N PHE A 108 -3.12 -2.33 -6.46
CA PHE A 108 -2.32 -3.13 -7.37
C PHE A 108 -3.26 -3.75 -8.40
N TYR A 109 -3.56 -3.02 -9.48
CA TYR A 109 -4.60 -3.42 -10.44
C TYR A 109 -5.92 -3.77 -9.76
N ASP A 110 -6.24 -5.06 -9.67
CA ASP A 110 -7.52 -5.58 -9.19
C ASP A 110 -7.48 -5.84 -7.67
N GLU A 111 -6.29 -5.83 -7.06
CA GLU A 111 -6.10 -6.00 -5.62
C GLU A 111 -6.00 -4.66 -4.89
N ILE A 112 -6.84 -4.50 -3.86
CA ILE A 112 -6.94 -3.26 -3.09
C ILE A 112 -6.68 -3.57 -1.62
N TYR A 113 -5.78 -2.80 -1.03
CA TYR A 113 -5.40 -2.90 0.36
C TYR A 113 -5.71 -1.60 1.09
N ASP A 114 -6.63 -1.65 2.05
CA ASP A 114 -6.77 -0.60 3.04
C ASP A 114 -5.84 -0.93 4.22
N VAL A 115 -4.95 -0.01 4.60
CA VAL A 115 -3.98 -0.21 5.69
C VAL A 115 -4.00 0.96 6.67
N ILE A 116 -3.86 0.65 7.95
CA ILE A 116 -3.60 1.62 9.02
C ILE A 116 -2.17 1.40 9.49
N CYS A 117 -1.28 2.35 9.17
CA CYS A 117 0.12 2.31 9.58
C CYS A 117 0.64 3.73 9.81
N LYS A 118 1.85 3.84 10.38
CA LYS A 118 2.48 5.15 10.65
C LYS A 118 3.04 5.80 9.39
N GLU A 119 3.59 4.98 8.48
CA GLU A 119 4.26 5.47 7.28
C GLU A 119 4.32 4.35 6.22
N ILE A 120 4.33 4.74 4.94
CA ILE A 120 4.64 3.86 3.80
C ILE A 120 5.93 4.35 3.16
N LYS A 121 6.92 3.46 3.01
CA LYS A 121 8.19 3.76 2.35
C LYS A 121 8.34 2.99 1.05
N ALA A 122 8.68 3.69 -0.03
CA ALA A 122 9.08 3.05 -1.27
C ALA A 122 10.57 2.69 -1.25
N GLY A 123 10.92 1.60 -1.92
CA GLY A 123 12.29 1.18 -2.12
C GLY A 123 12.46 0.29 -3.33
N LYS A 124 13.72 -0.08 -3.62
CA LYS A 124 14.12 -0.94 -4.73
C LYS A 124 14.72 -2.25 -4.23
N GLY A 125 14.61 -3.29 -5.05
CA GLY A 125 14.97 -4.65 -4.71
C GLY A 125 13.95 -5.32 -3.79
N ARG A 126 14.24 -6.57 -3.44
CA ARG A 126 13.43 -7.37 -2.52
C ARG A 126 13.29 -6.68 -1.15
N LEU A 127 12.09 -6.70 -0.60
CA LEU A 127 11.85 -6.24 0.76
C LEU A 127 12.43 -7.29 1.70
N THR A 128 13.49 -6.90 2.40
CA THR A 128 14.16 -7.81 3.33
C THR A 128 13.39 -7.92 4.63
N ASP A 129 13.55 -9.07 5.26
CA ASP A 129 12.90 -9.51 6.48
C ASP A 129 13.30 -8.65 7.70
N GLY A 130 14.24 -7.70 7.51
CA GLY A 130 14.93 -7.03 8.61
C GLY A 130 15.59 -8.07 9.50
N GLY A 131 16.56 -8.81 8.95
CA GLY A 131 17.30 -9.82 9.70
C GLY A 131 17.79 -9.27 11.03
N VAL A 132 17.48 -10.00 12.11
CA VAL A 132 18.20 -9.88 13.39
C VAL A 132 19.65 -10.28 13.17
#